data_AF-K2B4M4-F1
#
_entry.id   AF-K2B4M4-F1
#
_cell.length_a   1.000
_cell.length_b   1.000
_cell.length_c   1.000
_cell.angle_alpha   90.00
_cell.angle_beta   90.00
_cell.angle_gamma   90.00
#
_symmetry.space_group_name_H-M   'P 1'
#
loop_
_entity.id
_entity.type
_entity.pdbx_description
1 polymer ?
#
loop_
_entity_poly.entity_id
_entity_poly.type
_entity_poly.pdbx_seq_one_letter_code
_entity_poly.pdbx_strand_id
1 'polypeptide(L)'
;MPKIKFISVSKKIRIVLNVITFVIFAWLGIHLFALAGLFIAFGYPLIWLVSPSSVICFACQTCKQGEYCELCKKRVEKNQRPFPRNFRSVILNSIILLILALGSVGLIFLEIKALRSFGFPITPKTATILIPTEKQYLLGEIFPLNLEVAGIETPINAMQIDLAFDPQFLQVIEISKLNSFATIFIQEEINNTLGFVRLSGGLPNPGFEGPVGKFATVYFQTQKPGTVEVRFLSSSLILANDGRGTNVLKELNAIGYLILPEKIKNDDEISQFIPSTEKINTKETTNLKEESETGTGPKLDFSSKTKVLGEQTTEIEQNTVDNKIQNAGKTLVYFVGITDQFILEILNSVTRVFEPN
;
A
#
# COMPACT_ATOMS: atom_id res chain seq x y z
N MET A 1 -46.27 12.38 -9.29
CA MET A 1 -45.03 11.58 -9.49
C MET A 1 -44.29 12.12 -10.71
N PRO A 2 -43.08 12.70 -10.57
CA PRO A 2 -42.34 13.22 -11.72
C PRO A 2 -41.72 12.04 -12.49
N LYS A 3 -41.97 11.97 -13.80
CA LYS A 3 -41.33 11.00 -14.69
C LYS A 3 -39.87 11.41 -14.90
N ILE A 4 -38.94 10.60 -14.41
CA ILE A 4 -37.51 10.74 -14.67
C ILE A 4 -37.31 10.54 -16.18
N LYS A 5 -36.95 11.62 -16.90
CA LYS A 5 -36.55 11.55 -18.31
C LYS A 5 -35.19 10.87 -18.39
N PHE A 6 -35.14 9.64 -18.89
CA PHE A 6 -33.88 9.02 -19.29
C PHE A 6 -33.26 9.85 -20.43
N ILE A 7 -32.06 10.36 -20.20
CA ILE A 7 -31.24 11.05 -21.19
C ILE A 7 -30.99 10.07 -22.33
N SER A 8 -31.52 10.35 -23.53
CA SER A 8 -31.31 9.48 -24.70
C SER A 8 -29.85 9.59 -25.15
N VAL A 9 -29.04 8.59 -24.79
CA VAL A 9 -27.63 8.49 -25.20
C VAL A 9 -27.55 8.39 -26.72
N SER A 10 -26.74 9.26 -27.35
CA SER A 10 -26.63 9.27 -28.82
C SER A 10 -26.07 7.95 -29.35
N LYS A 11 -26.45 7.56 -30.58
CA LYS A 11 -25.99 6.31 -31.21
C LYS A 11 -24.46 6.20 -31.24
N LYS A 12 -23.75 7.32 -31.40
CA LYS A 12 -22.28 7.38 -31.37
C LYS A 12 -21.72 7.08 -29.98
N ILE A 13 -22.30 7.68 -28.93
CA ILE A 13 -21.88 7.43 -27.54
C ILE A 13 -22.14 5.98 -27.14
N ARG A 14 -23.26 5.39 -27.58
CA ARG A 14 -23.56 3.97 -27.36
C ARG A 14 -22.51 3.04 -28.00
N ILE A 15 -22.03 3.36 -29.19
CA ILE A 15 -20.98 2.58 -29.86
C ILE A 15 -19.67 2.66 -29.06
N VAL A 16 -19.27 3.87 -28.65
CA VAL A 16 -18.05 4.07 -27.84
C VAL A 16 -18.14 3.30 -26.53
N LEU A 17 -19.27 3.37 -25.83
CA LEU A 17 -19.49 2.63 -24.58
C LEU A 17 -19.38 1.12 -24.79
N ASN A 18 -19.95 0.58 -25.88
CA ASN A 18 -19.85 -0.83 -26.20
C ASN A 18 -18.40 -1.26 -26.48
N VAL A 19 -17.62 -0.44 -27.19
CA VAL A 19 -16.20 -0.72 -27.47
C VAL A 19 -15.39 -0.70 -26.19
N ILE A 20 -15.55 0.31 -25.34
CA ILE A 20 -14.87 0.38 -24.03
C ILE A 20 -15.21 -0.84 -23.18
N THR A 21 -16.50 -1.19 -23.12
CA THR A 21 -16.98 -2.35 -22.37
C THR A 21 -16.33 -3.64 -22.89
N PHE A 22 -16.27 -3.83 -24.21
CA PHE A 22 -15.63 -4.97 -24.83
C PHE A 22 -14.13 -5.06 -24.51
N VAL A 23 -13.41 -3.94 -24.58
CA VAL A 23 -11.98 -3.89 -24.24
C VAL A 23 -11.74 -4.28 -22.78
N ILE A 24 -12.55 -3.77 -21.85
CA ILE A 24 -12.44 -4.10 -20.42
C ILE A 24 -12.69 -5.60 -20.20
N PHE A 25 -13.73 -6.18 -20.81
CA PHE A 25 -14.01 -7.61 -20.67
C PHE A 25 -12.94 -8.49 -21.31
N ALA A 26 -12.39 -8.08 -22.46
CA ALA A 26 -11.30 -8.79 -23.10
C ALA A 26 -10.04 -8.78 -22.23
N TRP A 27 -9.68 -7.62 -21.67
CA TRP A 27 -8.58 -7.47 -20.72
C TRP A 27 -8.78 -8.36 -19.49
N LEU A 28 -9.96 -8.29 -18.85
CA LEU A 28 -10.28 -9.13 -17.69
C LEU A 28 -10.23 -10.63 -18.03
N GLY A 29 -10.70 -11.00 -19.22
CA GLY A 29 -10.68 -12.38 -19.70
C GLY A 29 -9.26 -12.93 -19.85
N ILE A 30 -8.33 -12.15 -20.40
CA ILE A 30 -6.91 -12.52 -20.54
C ILE A 30 -6.29 -12.74 -19.16
N HIS A 31 -6.56 -11.84 -18.21
CA HIS A 31 -6.02 -11.90 -16.85
C HIS A 31 -6.55 -13.12 -16.07
N LEU A 32 -7.86 -13.35 -16.14
CA LEU A 32 -8.47 -14.52 -15.53
C LEU A 32 -7.94 -15.83 -16.13
N PHE A 33 -7.74 -15.87 -17.45
CA PHE A 33 -7.24 -17.05 -18.13
C PHE A 33 -5.75 -17.29 -17.90
N ALA A 34 -4.94 -16.24 -17.71
CA ALA A 34 -3.56 -16.40 -17.27
C ALA A 34 -3.47 -17.02 -15.87
N LEU A 35 -4.38 -16.66 -14.96
CA LEU A 35 -4.41 -17.17 -13.59
C LEU A 35 -4.93 -18.63 -13.52
N ALA A 36 -6.06 -18.90 -14.18
CA ALA A 36 -6.77 -20.19 -14.04
C ALA A 36 -6.58 -21.15 -15.23
N GLY A 37 -6.07 -20.67 -16.36
CA GLY A 37 -6.04 -21.42 -17.62
C GLY A 37 -5.23 -22.70 -17.55
N LEU A 38 -4.13 -22.72 -16.79
CA LEU A 38 -3.32 -23.93 -16.59
C LEU A 38 -4.11 -25.01 -15.83
N PHE A 39 -4.80 -24.63 -14.76
CA PHE A 39 -5.67 -25.53 -13.99
C PHE A 39 -6.84 -26.03 -14.84
N ILE A 40 -7.44 -25.17 -15.65
CA ILE A 40 -8.51 -25.54 -16.58
C ILE A 40 -7.98 -26.53 -17.61
N ALA A 41 -6.80 -26.30 -18.19
CA ALA A 41 -6.21 -27.17 -19.20
C ALA A 41 -5.93 -28.59 -18.67
N PHE A 42 -5.38 -28.72 -17.47
CA PHE A 42 -5.10 -30.02 -16.83
C PHE A 42 -6.34 -30.66 -16.19
N GLY A 43 -7.24 -29.86 -15.63
CA GLY A 43 -8.50 -30.34 -15.05
C GLY A 43 -9.49 -30.83 -16.12
N TYR A 44 -9.46 -30.27 -17.32
CA TYR A 44 -10.35 -30.63 -18.43
C TYR A 44 -10.37 -32.15 -18.74
N PRO A 45 -9.23 -32.84 -18.97
CA PRO A 45 -9.25 -34.29 -19.19
C PRO A 45 -9.70 -35.09 -17.96
N LEU A 46 -9.42 -34.62 -16.74
CA LEU A 46 -9.82 -35.29 -15.50
C LEU A 46 -11.34 -35.24 -15.29
N ILE A 47 -11.95 -34.06 -15.50
CA ILE A 47 -13.40 -33.90 -15.41
C ILE A 47 -14.10 -34.73 -16.49
N TRP A 48 -13.55 -34.78 -17.71
CA TRP A 48 -14.10 -35.63 -18.76
C TRP A 48 -14.07 -37.12 -18.38
N LEU A 49 -13.04 -37.59 -17.67
CA LEU A 49 -12.96 -38.99 -17.23
C LEU A 49 -14.08 -39.36 -16.24
N VAL A 50 -14.47 -38.43 -15.37
CA VAL A 50 -15.52 -38.63 -14.36
C VAL A 50 -16.92 -38.36 -14.93
N SER A 51 -17.06 -37.33 -15.75
CA SER A 51 -18.32 -36.85 -16.30
C SER A 51 -18.11 -36.30 -17.72
N PRO A 52 -18.15 -37.15 -18.76
CA PRO A 52 -17.91 -36.73 -20.15
C PRO A 52 -18.88 -35.67 -20.67
N SER A 53 -20.12 -35.67 -20.18
CA SER A 53 -21.17 -34.75 -20.64
C SER A 53 -21.13 -33.37 -19.97
N SER A 54 -20.34 -33.19 -18.92
CA SER A 54 -20.21 -31.87 -18.26
C SER A 54 -19.17 -30.97 -18.93
N VAL A 55 -18.23 -31.53 -19.68
CA VAL A 55 -17.22 -30.75 -20.40
C VAL A 55 -17.73 -30.33 -21.78
N ILE A 56 -17.31 -29.15 -22.24
CA ILE A 56 -17.70 -28.60 -23.53
C ILE A 56 -16.53 -28.69 -24.50
N CYS A 57 -16.78 -29.07 -25.74
CA CYS A 57 -15.77 -28.96 -26.79
C CYS A 57 -15.65 -27.49 -27.26
N PHE A 58 -14.54 -26.84 -26.91
CA PHE A 58 -14.25 -25.45 -27.28
C PHE A 58 -14.17 -25.27 -28.80
N ALA A 59 -13.61 -26.25 -29.51
CA ALA A 59 -13.55 -26.22 -30.97
C ALA A 59 -14.93 -26.30 -31.65
N CYS A 60 -15.90 -26.97 -31.04
CA CYS A 60 -17.27 -27.00 -31.57
C CYS A 60 -18.01 -25.69 -31.30
N GLN A 61 -17.63 -24.95 -30.26
CA GLN A 61 -18.24 -23.65 -29.93
C GLN A 61 -17.92 -22.56 -30.96
N THR A 62 -16.75 -22.64 -31.62
CA THR A 62 -16.34 -21.68 -32.64
C THR A 62 -16.93 -21.98 -34.03
N CYS A 63 -17.46 -23.19 -34.24
CA CYS A 63 -18.12 -23.59 -35.49
C CYS A 63 -19.58 -23.08 -35.60
N LYS A 64 -20.03 -22.84 -36.84
CA LYS A 64 -21.45 -22.61 -37.15
C LYS A 64 -22.22 -23.93 -37.19
N GLN A 65 -23.54 -23.82 -37.11
CA GLN A 65 -24.42 -25.00 -37.23
C GLN A 65 -24.22 -25.68 -38.58
N GLY A 66 -24.04 -27.00 -38.59
CA GLY A 66 -23.82 -27.79 -39.80
C GLY A 66 -22.37 -27.80 -40.31
N GLU A 67 -21.48 -26.97 -39.77
CA GLU A 67 -20.04 -27.02 -40.08
C GLU A 67 -19.39 -28.26 -39.47
N TYR A 68 -18.37 -28.77 -40.14
CA TYR A 68 -17.59 -29.93 -39.69
C TYR A 68 -16.50 -29.49 -38.72
N CYS A 69 -16.51 -30.04 -37.51
CA CYS A 69 -15.47 -29.80 -36.51
C CYS A 69 -14.31 -30.79 -36.71
N GLU A 70 -13.13 -30.27 -37.02
CA GLU A 70 -11.91 -31.08 -37.22
C GLU A 70 -11.47 -31.83 -35.95
N LEU A 71 -11.72 -31.27 -34.76
CA LEU A 71 -11.33 -31.90 -33.50
C LEU A 71 -12.25 -33.06 -33.10
N CYS A 72 -13.54 -32.98 -33.42
CA CYS A 72 -14.52 -34.02 -33.09
C CYS A 72 -14.86 -34.94 -34.27
N LYS A 73 -14.40 -34.60 -35.48
CA LYS A 73 -14.69 -35.29 -36.75
C LYS A 73 -16.18 -35.47 -37.01
N LYS A 74 -17.00 -34.45 -36.69
CA LYS A 74 -18.47 -34.48 -36.82
C LYS A 74 -19.02 -33.10 -37.17
N ARG A 75 -20.22 -33.06 -37.75
CA ARG A 75 -20.96 -31.82 -37.96
C ARG A 75 -21.54 -31.30 -36.65
N VAL A 76 -21.51 -29.98 -36.46
CA VAL A 76 -21.96 -29.34 -35.22
C VAL A 76 -23.47 -29.15 -35.23
N GLU A 77 -24.14 -29.74 -34.24
CA GLU A 77 -25.57 -29.59 -33.98
C GLU A 77 -25.77 -28.69 -32.76
N LYS A 78 -26.25 -27.45 -32.96
CA LYS A 78 -26.41 -26.46 -31.88
C LYS A 78 -27.54 -26.77 -30.89
N ASN A 79 -28.41 -27.74 -31.20
CA ASN A 79 -29.52 -28.15 -30.33
C ASN A 79 -29.05 -28.95 -29.09
N GLN A 80 -27.80 -29.41 -29.07
CA GLN A 80 -27.18 -30.10 -27.94
C GLN A 80 -25.87 -29.42 -27.58
N ARG A 81 -25.46 -29.45 -26.30
CA ARG A 81 -24.14 -28.95 -25.89
C ARG A 81 -23.06 -29.91 -26.43
N PRO A 82 -22.21 -29.50 -27.38
CA PRO A 82 -21.26 -30.43 -27.98
C PRO A 82 -20.14 -30.75 -26.98
N PHE A 83 -19.96 -32.04 -26.67
CA PHE A 83 -18.90 -32.54 -25.80
C PHE A 83 -17.98 -33.51 -26.56
N PRO A 84 -16.69 -33.57 -26.24
CA PRO A 84 -15.77 -34.51 -26.87
C PRO A 84 -16.12 -35.96 -26.49
N ARG A 85 -16.21 -36.86 -27.48
CA ARG A 85 -16.49 -38.29 -27.22
C ARG A 85 -15.26 -39.17 -27.20
N ASN A 86 -14.16 -38.71 -27.80
CA ASN A 86 -12.94 -39.49 -27.96
C ASN A 86 -11.81 -38.85 -27.17
N PHE A 87 -10.96 -39.67 -26.55
CA PHE A 87 -9.79 -39.21 -25.80
C PHE A 87 -8.90 -38.26 -26.62
N ARG A 88 -8.68 -38.55 -27.91
CA ARG A 88 -7.95 -37.66 -28.82
C ARG A 88 -8.53 -36.25 -28.87
N SER A 89 -9.86 -36.13 -28.90
CA SER A 89 -10.54 -34.83 -28.95
C SER A 89 -10.36 -34.07 -27.63
N VAL A 90 -10.35 -34.78 -26.51
CA VAL A 90 -10.11 -34.23 -25.17
C VAL A 90 -8.70 -33.66 -25.06
N ILE A 91 -7.69 -34.44 -25.45
CA ILE A 91 -6.29 -34.00 -25.44
C ILE A 91 -6.08 -32.79 -26.34
N LEU A 92 -6.66 -32.78 -27.54
CA LEU A 92 -6.54 -31.63 -28.45
C LEU A 92 -7.22 -30.36 -27.88
N ASN A 93 -8.36 -30.47 -27.20
CA ASN A 93 -8.97 -29.33 -26.51
C ASN A 93 -8.13 -28.87 -25.31
N SER A 94 -7.56 -29.79 -24.54
CA SER A 94 -6.63 -29.49 -23.43
C SER A 94 -5.38 -28.75 -23.93
N ILE A 95 -4.81 -29.17 -25.07
CA ILE A 95 -3.69 -28.47 -25.72
C ILE A 95 -4.08 -27.05 -26.16
N ILE A 96 -5.28 -26.86 -26.74
CA ILE A 96 -5.76 -25.52 -27.09
C ILE A 96 -5.86 -24.63 -25.85
N LEU A 97 -6.42 -25.14 -24.75
CA LEU A 97 -6.53 -24.41 -23.49
C LEU A 97 -5.15 -24.06 -22.92
N LEU A 98 -4.19 -24.98 -23.01
CA LEU A 98 -2.82 -24.75 -22.58
C LEU A 98 -2.14 -23.64 -23.42
N ILE A 99 -2.29 -23.68 -24.75
CA ILE A 99 -1.74 -22.66 -25.66
C ILE A 99 -2.37 -21.29 -25.36
N LEU A 100 -3.69 -21.23 -25.16
CA LEU A 100 -4.37 -19.98 -24.79
C LEU A 100 -3.89 -19.46 -23.43
N ALA A 101 -3.58 -20.35 -22.48
CA ALA A 101 -3.15 -19.97 -21.13
C ALA A 101 -1.74 -19.37 -21.19
N LEU A 102 -0.82 -20.06 -21.87
CA LEU A 102 0.54 -19.57 -22.11
C LEU A 102 0.54 -18.28 -22.94
N GLY A 103 -0.32 -18.19 -23.95
CA GLY A 103 -0.51 -16.96 -24.74
C GLY A 103 -1.01 -15.79 -23.89
N SER A 104 -1.93 -16.04 -22.97
CA SER A 104 -2.45 -15.01 -22.04
C SER A 104 -1.35 -14.51 -21.09
N VAL A 105 -0.53 -15.41 -20.54
CA VAL A 105 0.65 -15.05 -19.73
C VAL A 105 1.63 -14.20 -20.56
N GLY A 106 1.89 -14.59 -21.81
CA GLY A 106 2.74 -13.83 -22.72
C GLY A 106 2.21 -12.42 -23.01
N LEU A 107 0.89 -12.25 -23.17
CA LEU A 107 0.27 -10.94 -23.36
C LEU A 107 0.43 -10.03 -22.14
N ILE A 108 0.26 -10.57 -20.93
CA ILE A 108 0.48 -9.81 -19.68
C ILE A 108 1.95 -9.37 -19.58
N PHE A 109 2.89 -10.25 -19.94
CA PHE A 109 4.31 -9.88 -19.97
C PHE A 109 4.60 -8.74 -20.96
N LEU A 110 3.98 -8.76 -22.15
CA LEU A 110 4.08 -7.70 -23.14
C LEU A 110 3.44 -6.39 -22.64
N GLU A 111 2.31 -6.47 -21.96
CA GLU A 111 1.61 -5.34 -21.34
C GLU A 111 2.51 -4.63 -20.31
N ILE A 112 3.07 -5.38 -19.35
CA ILE A 112 4.02 -4.85 -18.36
C ILE A 112 5.24 -4.21 -19.06
N LYS A 113 5.80 -4.87 -20.07
CA LYS A 113 6.94 -4.34 -20.83
C LYS A 113 6.60 -3.01 -21.51
N ALA A 114 5.42 -2.92 -22.11
CA ALA A 114 4.92 -1.69 -22.72
C ALA A 114 4.73 -0.59 -21.66
N LEU A 115 4.08 -0.89 -20.54
CA LEU A 115 3.86 0.07 -19.44
C LEU A 115 5.19 0.64 -18.91
N ARG A 116 6.21 -0.22 -18.70
CA ARG A 116 7.55 0.22 -18.29
C ARG A 116 8.21 1.14 -19.32
N SER A 117 8.09 0.79 -20.61
CA SER A 117 8.63 1.59 -21.72
C SER A 117 7.95 2.96 -21.82
N PHE A 118 6.66 3.05 -21.55
CA PHE A 118 5.89 4.31 -21.56
C PHE A 118 6.06 5.16 -20.31
N GLY A 119 6.97 4.82 -19.41
CA GLY A 119 7.24 5.67 -18.24
C GLY A 119 6.38 5.35 -17.03
N PHE A 120 5.64 4.22 -17.01
CA PHE A 120 4.87 3.78 -15.85
C PHE A 120 5.67 2.73 -15.07
N PRO A 121 6.53 3.14 -14.10
CA PRO A 121 7.23 2.19 -13.27
C PRO A 121 6.22 1.51 -12.34
N ILE A 122 6.00 0.22 -12.58
CA ILE A 122 5.36 -0.67 -11.62
C ILE A 122 6.52 -1.33 -10.88
N THR A 123 7.18 -0.58 -10.00
CA THR A 123 8.18 -1.14 -9.10
C THR A 123 7.44 -1.52 -7.81
N PRO A 124 7.50 -2.79 -7.38
CA PRO A 124 6.83 -3.19 -6.15
C PRO A 124 7.44 -2.41 -4.98
N LYS A 125 6.61 -2.06 -4.01
CA LYS A 125 7.07 -1.44 -2.77
C LYS A 125 7.58 -2.52 -1.83
N THR A 126 8.90 -2.69 -1.79
CA THR A 126 9.55 -3.81 -1.09
C THR A 126 10.36 -3.34 0.12
N ALA A 127 10.95 -2.14 0.04
CA ALA A 127 11.79 -1.60 1.09
C ALA A 127 10.98 -1.31 2.36
N THR A 128 11.47 -1.78 3.50
CA THR A 128 10.84 -1.61 4.81
C THR A 128 11.85 -1.05 5.80
N ILE A 129 11.41 -0.13 6.65
CA ILE A 129 12.23 0.41 7.73
C ILE A 129 12.09 -0.51 8.94
N LEU A 130 13.23 -0.98 9.48
CA LEU A 130 13.27 -1.90 10.60
C LEU A 130 12.77 -1.22 11.88
N ILE A 131 11.98 -1.97 12.66
CA ILE A 131 11.46 -1.52 13.95
C ILE A 131 12.44 -1.97 15.05
N PRO A 132 12.80 -1.10 16.01
CA PRO A 132 13.66 -1.47 17.11
C PRO A 132 13.01 -2.51 18.04
N THR A 133 13.84 -3.39 18.59
CA THR A 133 13.42 -4.46 19.53
C THR A 133 13.14 -3.91 20.93
N GLU A 134 13.96 -2.97 21.39
CA GLU A 134 13.81 -2.33 22.70
C GLU A 134 12.80 -1.19 22.64
N LYS A 135 11.89 -1.17 23.61
CA LYS A 135 10.74 -0.25 23.66
C LYS A 135 10.51 0.35 25.04
N GLN A 136 11.44 0.14 25.98
CA GLN A 136 11.31 0.62 27.34
C GLN A 136 12.58 1.37 27.73
N TYR A 137 12.41 2.56 28.28
CA TYR A 137 13.52 3.43 28.69
C TYR A 137 13.19 4.10 30.02
N LEU A 138 14.20 4.49 30.78
CA LEU A 138 14.03 5.26 32.01
C LEU A 138 13.89 6.75 31.69
N LEU A 139 13.28 7.51 32.60
CA LEU A 139 13.26 8.97 32.54
C LEU A 139 14.69 9.54 32.56
N GLY A 140 14.99 10.49 31.67
CA GLY A 140 16.31 11.11 31.49
C GLY A 140 17.26 10.33 30.58
N GLU A 141 16.95 9.07 30.25
CA GLU A 141 17.76 8.22 29.39
C GLU A 141 17.81 8.72 27.94
N ILE A 142 18.97 8.57 27.31
CA ILE A 142 19.16 8.82 25.88
C ILE A 142 19.22 7.47 25.16
N PHE A 143 18.33 7.26 24.19
CA PHE A 143 18.25 6.02 23.44
C PHE A 143 18.35 6.25 21.91
N PRO A 144 18.93 5.29 21.16
CA PRO A 144 19.04 5.37 19.72
C PRO A 144 17.82 4.78 19.00
N LEU A 145 17.29 5.52 18.02
CA LEU A 145 16.44 4.98 16.95
C LEU A 145 17.29 4.79 15.69
N ASN A 146 17.64 3.55 15.38
CA ASN A 146 18.35 3.20 14.15
C ASN A 146 17.39 3.22 12.96
N LEU A 147 17.65 4.09 11.99
CA LEU A 147 16.94 4.16 10.73
C LEU A 147 17.62 3.21 9.75
N GLU A 148 17.22 1.94 9.80
CA GLU A 148 17.73 0.88 8.92
C GLU A 148 16.66 0.43 7.95
N VAL A 149 17.05 0.18 6.70
CA VAL A 149 16.18 -0.31 5.63
C VAL A 149 16.56 -1.73 5.26
N ALA A 150 15.56 -2.59 5.06
CA ALA A 150 15.70 -3.96 4.60
C ALA A 150 14.69 -4.27 3.48
N GLY A 151 14.78 -5.46 2.88
CA GLY A 151 13.86 -5.89 1.82
C GLY A 151 14.06 -5.14 0.51
N ILE A 152 15.29 -4.71 0.24
CA ILE A 152 15.65 -3.95 -0.97
C ILE A 152 15.81 -4.92 -2.14
N GLU A 153 14.82 -4.96 -3.05
CA GLU A 153 14.88 -5.76 -4.28
C GLU A 153 15.40 -4.97 -5.49
N THR A 154 15.39 -3.65 -5.42
CA THR A 154 15.92 -2.76 -6.44
C THR A 154 16.85 -1.77 -5.75
N PRO A 155 18.06 -1.51 -6.27
CA PRO A 155 18.99 -0.57 -5.65
C PRO A 155 18.31 0.77 -5.36
N ILE A 156 18.57 1.35 -4.19
CA ILE A 156 17.98 2.63 -3.76
C ILE A 156 19.04 3.73 -3.79
N ASN A 157 18.68 4.95 -4.19
CA ASN A 157 19.65 6.05 -4.29
C ASN A 157 19.32 7.25 -3.39
N ALA A 158 18.09 7.37 -2.91
CA ALA A 158 17.69 8.47 -2.05
C ALA A 158 16.65 8.03 -1.03
N MET A 159 16.70 8.65 0.13
CA MET A 159 15.80 8.39 1.24
C MET A 159 15.47 9.70 1.93
N GLN A 160 14.18 9.90 2.21
CA GLN A 160 13.68 10.97 3.06
C GLN A 160 12.90 10.35 4.20
N ILE A 161 13.29 10.65 5.43
CA ILE A 161 12.61 10.22 6.64
C ILE A 161 12.06 11.44 7.35
N ASP A 162 10.76 11.43 7.55
CA ASP A 162 10.03 12.42 8.32
C ASP A 162 9.41 11.72 9.55
N LEU A 163 9.87 12.08 10.74
CA LEU A 163 9.37 11.54 12.00
C LEU A 163 8.54 12.59 12.73
N ALA A 164 7.46 12.12 13.37
CA ALA A 164 6.76 12.89 14.38
C ALA A 164 6.84 12.19 15.74
N PHE A 165 7.02 12.97 16.80
CA PHE A 165 7.08 12.52 18.19
C PHE A 165 6.38 13.56 19.09
N ASP A 166 6.05 13.18 20.33
CA ASP A 166 5.50 14.12 21.30
C ASP A 166 6.63 14.85 22.04
N PRO A 167 6.77 16.19 21.87
CA PRO A 167 7.84 16.97 22.51
C PRO A 167 7.68 17.07 24.04
N GLN A 168 6.53 16.69 24.60
CA GLN A 168 6.36 16.60 26.05
C GLN A 168 7.10 15.40 26.65
N PHE A 169 7.30 14.33 25.88
CA PHE A 169 7.86 13.07 26.35
C PHE A 169 9.26 12.81 25.82
N LEU A 170 9.57 13.31 24.62
CA LEU A 170 10.84 13.05 23.95
C LEU A 170 11.45 14.35 23.43
N GLN A 171 12.77 14.39 23.43
CA GLN A 171 13.56 15.43 22.78
C GLN A 171 14.64 14.77 21.93
N VAL A 172 14.84 15.24 20.69
CA VAL A 172 15.96 14.80 19.86
C VAL A 172 17.20 15.58 20.26
N ILE A 173 18.27 14.85 20.59
CA ILE A 173 19.56 15.41 21.00
C ILE A 173 20.49 15.55 19.80
N GLU A 174 20.56 14.51 18.97
CA GLU A 174 21.39 14.51 17.76
C GLU A 174 20.90 13.49 16.73
N ILE A 175 21.37 13.67 15.49
CA ILE A 175 21.24 12.70 14.40
C ILE A 175 22.66 12.29 13.99
N SER A 176 23.03 11.04 14.25
CA SER A 176 24.30 10.48 13.84
C SER A 176 24.20 9.83 12.46
N LYS A 177 25.11 10.21 11.58
CA LYS A 177 25.26 9.65 10.22
C LYS A 177 26.36 8.58 10.16
N LEU A 178 26.84 8.13 11.31
CA LEU A 178 27.91 7.13 11.39
C LEU A 178 27.43 5.78 10.83
N ASN A 179 28.25 5.21 9.93
CA ASN A 179 27.95 3.98 9.18
C ASN A 179 26.72 4.09 8.26
N SER A 180 26.36 5.31 7.86
CA SER A 180 25.33 5.54 6.84
C SER A 180 25.77 4.99 5.48
N PHE A 181 24.84 4.35 4.74
CA PHE A 181 25.04 4.07 3.31
C PHE A 181 24.97 5.33 2.44
N ALA A 182 24.21 6.34 2.88
CA ALA A 182 24.13 7.61 2.19
C ALA A 182 25.41 8.42 2.38
N THR A 183 25.94 8.95 1.28
CA THR A 183 27.16 9.77 1.25
C THR A 183 26.85 11.27 1.18
N ILE A 184 25.64 11.63 0.78
CA ILE A 184 25.19 13.02 0.64
C ILE A 184 23.93 13.20 1.48
N PHE A 185 23.88 14.27 2.27
CA PHE A 185 22.67 14.69 3.01
C PHE A 185 22.29 16.10 2.54
N ILE A 186 21.04 16.25 2.12
CA ILE A 186 20.52 17.47 1.50
C ILE A 186 19.68 18.27 2.50
N GLN A 187 19.02 17.58 3.43
CA GLN A 187 18.19 18.21 4.46
C GLN A 187 18.35 17.48 5.78
N GLU A 188 18.53 18.23 6.85
CA GLU A 188 18.56 17.75 8.24
C GLU A 188 17.91 18.84 9.10
N GLU A 189 16.74 18.53 9.66
CA GLU A 189 15.94 19.46 10.44
C GLU A 189 15.43 18.76 11.69
N ILE A 190 15.65 19.40 12.85
CA ILE A 190 15.17 18.95 14.15
C ILE A 190 14.32 20.08 14.73
N ASN A 191 13.05 19.81 14.99
CA ASN A 191 12.15 20.73 15.66
C ASN A 191 11.58 20.08 16.92
N ASN A 192 12.29 20.27 18.04
CA ASN A 192 11.89 19.78 19.35
C ASN A 192 10.68 20.54 19.94
N THR A 193 10.26 21.67 19.36
CA THR A 193 9.06 22.39 19.83
C THR A 193 7.79 21.80 19.22
N LEU A 194 7.84 21.42 17.94
CA LEU A 194 6.72 20.80 17.23
C LEU A 194 6.74 19.27 17.29
N GLY A 195 7.85 18.67 17.70
CA GLY A 195 8.01 17.22 17.73
C GLY A 195 8.23 16.62 16.34
N PHE A 196 9.18 17.17 15.57
CA PHE A 196 9.40 16.81 14.18
C PHE A 196 10.89 16.63 13.85
N VAL A 197 11.22 15.62 13.05
CA VAL A 197 12.53 15.45 12.42
C VAL A 197 12.34 15.20 10.94
N ARG A 198 13.16 15.87 10.11
CA ARG A 198 13.31 15.55 8.69
C ARG A 198 14.77 15.30 8.37
N LEU A 199 15.03 14.18 7.71
CA LEU A 199 16.34 13.82 7.21
C LEU A 199 16.23 13.30 5.78
N SER A 200 16.88 13.99 4.84
CA SER A 200 16.92 13.61 3.43
C SER A 200 18.36 13.48 2.96
N GLY A 201 18.67 12.37 2.32
CA GLY A 201 20.00 12.05 1.83
C GLY A 201 19.98 10.96 0.77
N GLY A 202 21.14 10.64 0.23
CA GLY A 202 21.26 9.67 -0.83
C GLY A 202 22.68 9.18 -1.09
N LEU A 203 22.74 8.17 -1.93
CA LEU A 203 23.94 7.57 -2.50
C LEU A 203 23.80 7.62 -4.02
N PRO A 204 24.67 8.35 -4.74
CA PRO A 204 24.67 8.36 -6.20
C PRO A 204 24.87 6.97 -6.81
N ASN A 205 24.78 6.87 -8.15
CA ASN A 205 25.01 5.61 -8.88
C ASN A 205 26.29 4.89 -8.40
N PRO A 206 26.23 3.56 -8.14
CA PRO A 206 25.15 2.63 -8.48
C PRO A 206 23.97 2.54 -7.48
N GLY A 207 23.93 3.40 -6.46
CA GLY A 207 22.96 3.31 -5.37
C GLY A 207 23.36 2.25 -4.33
N PHE A 208 22.51 2.06 -3.32
CA PHE A 208 22.70 1.06 -2.28
C PHE A 208 22.00 -0.24 -2.66
N GLU A 209 22.74 -1.32 -2.59
CA GLU A 209 22.27 -2.69 -2.77
C GLU A 209 22.85 -3.53 -1.62
N GLY A 210 21.99 -4.21 -0.89
CA GLY A 210 22.39 -5.01 0.27
C GLY A 210 21.18 -5.49 1.08
N PRO A 211 21.36 -6.48 1.96
CA PRO A 211 20.27 -7.06 2.74
C PRO A 211 19.69 -6.06 3.76
N VAL A 212 20.57 -5.27 4.40
CA VAL A 212 20.22 -4.22 5.36
C VAL A 212 21.15 -3.03 5.15
N GLY A 213 20.59 -1.83 5.06
CA GLY A 213 21.33 -0.58 4.95
C GLY A 213 20.98 0.37 6.08
N LYS A 214 22.00 0.88 6.79
CA LYS A 214 21.80 1.93 7.79
C LYS A 214 21.79 3.30 7.13
N PHE A 215 20.75 4.10 7.38
CA PHE A 215 20.65 5.47 6.87
C PHE A 215 21.16 6.48 7.89
N ALA A 216 20.69 6.40 9.13
CA ALA A 216 21.15 7.25 10.24
C ALA A 216 20.71 6.68 11.59
N THR A 217 21.14 7.29 12.69
CA THR A 217 20.62 7.04 14.04
C THR A 217 20.11 8.36 14.62
N VAL A 218 18.86 8.40 15.05
CA VAL A 218 18.29 9.54 15.78
C VAL A 218 18.36 9.25 17.27
N TYR A 219 18.96 10.13 18.06
CA TYR A 219 19.05 9.95 19.51
C TYR A 219 17.98 10.78 20.22
N PHE A 220 17.11 10.08 20.95
CA PHE A 220 16.05 10.68 21.75
C PHE A 220 16.40 10.64 23.23
N GLN A 221 16.16 11.74 23.93
CA GLN A 221 16.16 11.83 25.39
C GLN A 221 14.73 11.80 25.92
N THR A 222 14.48 11.03 26.97
CA THR A 222 13.17 10.95 27.63
C THR A 222 12.98 12.10 28.63
N GLN A 223 11.83 12.77 28.54
CA GLN A 223 11.52 13.99 29.31
C GLN A 223 10.41 13.80 30.35
N LYS A 224 9.51 12.83 30.14
CA LYS A 224 8.40 12.52 31.05
C LYS A 224 8.10 11.03 31.07
N PRO A 225 7.71 10.46 32.22
CA PRO A 225 7.26 9.07 32.31
C PRO A 225 5.88 8.91 31.63
N GLY A 226 5.65 7.75 31.01
CA GLY A 226 4.41 7.43 30.30
C GLY A 226 4.65 6.71 28.98
N THR A 227 3.59 6.51 28.20
CA THR A 227 3.69 5.92 26.86
C THR A 227 3.75 7.01 25.81
N VAL A 228 4.72 6.92 24.90
CA VAL A 228 4.90 7.85 23.78
C VAL A 228 5.03 7.09 22.47
N GLU A 229 4.57 7.68 21.38
CA GLU A 229 4.71 7.14 20.04
C GLU A 229 5.67 7.99 19.19
N VAL A 230 6.55 7.32 18.45
CA VAL A 230 7.30 7.91 17.33
C VAL A 230 6.76 7.31 16.04
N ARG A 231 6.29 8.16 15.12
CA ARG A 231 5.68 7.71 13.85
C ARG A 231 6.43 8.22 12.63
N PHE A 232 6.52 7.38 11.60
CA PHE A 232 6.94 7.80 10.27
C PHE A 232 5.77 8.48 9.55
N LEU A 233 6.01 9.67 9.01
CA LEU A 233 4.99 10.46 8.30
C LEU A 233 4.85 10.02 6.84
N SER A 234 3.68 10.28 6.26
CA SER A 234 3.34 9.94 4.86
C SER A 234 4.24 10.59 3.81
N SER A 235 4.98 11.62 4.19
CA SER A 235 5.98 12.29 3.37
C SER A 235 7.35 11.59 3.35
N SER A 236 7.53 10.51 4.11
CA SER A 236 8.74 9.68 4.04
C SER A 236 8.77 8.87 2.75
N LEU A 237 9.95 8.74 2.15
CA LEU A 237 10.17 8.14 0.83
C LEU A 237 11.46 7.34 0.83
N ILE A 238 11.45 6.20 0.13
CA ILE A 238 12.67 5.48 -0.27
C ILE A 238 12.61 5.36 -1.78
N LEU A 239 13.60 5.90 -2.49
CA LEU A 239 13.57 6.03 -3.94
C LEU A 239 14.51 5.02 -4.60
N ALA A 240 13.97 4.32 -5.61
CA ALA A 240 14.75 3.43 -6.46
C ALA A 240 15.76 4.20 -7.30
N ASN A 241 16.93 3.59 -7.53
CA ASN A 241 17.96 4.10 -8.42
C ASN A 241 17.64 3.82 -9.90
N ASP A 242 16.47 4.29 -10.35
CA ASP A 242 15.94 4.04 -11.70
C ASP A 242 15.88 5.30 -12.59
N GLY A 243 16.37 6.43 -12.06
CA GLY A 243 16.32 7.74 -12.73
C GLY A 243 14.92 8.36 -12.82
N ARG A 244 13.89 7.74 -12.23
CA ARG A 244 12.50 8.21 -12.26
C ARG A 244 11.98 8.66 -10.89
N GLY A 245 12.72 8.35 -9.82
CA GLY A 245 12.32 8.70 -8.45
C GLY A 245 11.15 7.84 -7.97
N THR A 246 11.12 6.55 -8.36
CA THR A 246 10.05 5.64 -7.95
C THR A 246 10.14 5.33 -6.46
N ASN A 247 9.04 5.54 -5.72
CA ASN A 247 8.97 5.22 -4.30
C ASN A 247 8.78 3.71 -4.08
N VAL A 248 9.74 3.08 -3.41
CA VAL A 248 9.75 1.65 -3.08
C VAL A 248 9.47 1.35 -1.59
N LEU A 249 9.14 2.36 -0.79
CA LEU A 249 8.77 2.18 0.62
C LEU A 249 7.44 1.45 0.74
N LYS A 250 7.47 0.27 1.36
CA LYS A 250 6.34 -0.65 1.55
C LYS A 250 5.31 -0.12 2.53
N GLU A 251 5.76 0.22 3.73
CA GLU A 251 4.90 0.59 4.85
C GLU A 251 5.54 1.67 5.70
N LEU A 252 4.69 2.43 6.39
CA LEU A 252 5.08 3.41 7.39
C LEU A 252 4.65 2.88 8.75
N ASN A 253 5.63 2.73 9.62
CA ASN A 253 5.40 2.16 10.94
C ASN A 253 5.23 3.28 11.99
N ALA A 254 4.68 2.90 13.13
CA ALA A 254 4.69 3.70 14.34
C ALA A 254 5.22 2.85 15.49
N ILE A 255 6.00 3.46 16.36
CA ILE A 255 6.76 2.78 17.41
C ILE A 255 6.32 3.36 18.74
N GLY A 256 5.64 2.54 19.55
CA GLY A 256 5.32 2.88 20.93
C GLY A 256 6.48 2.56 21.87
N TYR A 257 6.84 3.53 22.70
CA TYR A 257 7.81 3.43 23.78
C TYR A 257 7.13 3.60 25.13
N LEU A 258 7.64 2.90 26.14
CA LEU A 258 7.25 3.06 27.54
C LEU A 258 8.41 3.72 28.32
N ILE A 259 8.18 4.92 28.82
CA ILE A 259 9.11 5.65 29.67
C ILE A 259 8.75 5.36 31.13
N LEU A 260 9.64 4.67 31.82
CA LEU A 260 9.51 4.34 33.23
C LEU A 260 10.06 5.47 34.10
N PRO A 261 9.49 5.73 35.29
CA PRO A 261 10.10 6.66 36.23
C PRO A 261 11.47 6.16 36.68
N GLU A 262 12.36 7.09 37.02
CA GLU A 262 13.67 6.76 37.57
C GLU A 262 13.52 5.92 38.85
N LYS A 263 14.26 4.81 38.95
CA LYS A 263 14.25 4.00 40.18
C LYS A 263 14.92 4.80 41.29
N ILE A 264 14.14 5.27 42.26
CA ILE A 264 14.67 5.84 43.50
C ILE A 264 15.47 4.73 44.20
N LYS A 265 16.79 4.89 44.31
CA LYS A 265 17.62 4.11 45.24
C LYS A 265 17.32 4.60 46.66
N ASN A 266 16.38 3.98 47.35
CA ASN A 266 16.18 4.18 48.79
C ASN A 266 15.93 2.82 49.44
N ASP A 267 17.00 2.17 49.90
CA ASP A 267 16.89 0.96 50.75
C ASP A 267 17.88 0.93 51.93
N ASP A 268 18.63 2.01 52.23
CA ASP A 268 19.65 1.95 53.31
C ASP A 268 19.54 2.98 54.45
N GLU A 269 18.61 3.96 54.44
CA GLU A 269 18.55 4.95 55.54
C GLU A 269 17.13 5.29 56.01
N ILE A 270 16.37 4.31 56.48
CA ILE A 270 15.26 4.55 57.43
C ILE A 270 15.26 3.45 58.50
N SER A 271 16.29 3.42 59.33
CA SER A 271 16.26 2.74 60.62
C SER A 271 17.10 3.50 61.63
N GLN A 272 16.70 4.73 61.91
CA GLN A 272 16.99 5.42 63.16
C GLN A 272 16.12 6.68 63.23
N PHE A 273 15.43 6.82 64.36
CA PHE A 273 14.51 7.90 64.78
C PHE A 273 13.03 7.51 64.84
N ILE A 274 12.68 6.78 65.90
CA ILE A 274 11.38 6.89 66.57
C ILE A 274 11.67 7.28 68.03
N PRO A 275 11.37 8.52 68.45
CA PRO A 275 10.92 8.80 69.80
C PRO A 275 9.39 8.73 69.87
N SER A 276 8.92 8.20 70.98
CA SER A 276 7.57 7.82 71.32
C SER A 276 6.62 8.98 71.68
N THR A 277 5.32 8.68 71.61
CA THR A 277 4.14 9.32 72.25
C THR A 277 3.74 10.70 71.71
N GLU A 278 2.47 11.05 71.47
CA GLU A 278 1.28 10.86 72.32
C GLU A 278 -0.03 11.11 71.53
N LYS A 279 -1.13 10.50 71.97
CA LYS A 279 -2.50 10.63 71.41
C LYS A 279 -3.20 11.87 71.95
N ILE A 280 -3.93 12.65 71.13
CA ILE A 280 -5.23 13.28 71.51
C ILE A 280 -6.14 13.41 70.27
N ASN A 281 -7.38 12.97 70.42
CA ASN A 281 -8.53 13.13 69.52
C ASN A 281 -9.31 14.43 69.84
N THR A 282 -10.09 14.90 68.86
CA THR A 282 -11.49 15.39 68.95
C THR A 282 -11.73 16.86 68.54
N LYS A 283 -12.46 17.02 67.41
CA LYS A 283 -13.52 18.02 67.03
C LYS A 283 -13.15 19.52 67.13
N GLU A 284 -13.71 20.46 66.37
CA GLU A 284 -15.04 20.60 65.77
C GLU A 284 -15.03 21.73 64.69
N THR A 285 -15.98 21.63 63.75
CA THR A 285 -16.61 22.64 62.87
C THR A 285 -16.19 24.11 62.92
N THR A 286 -16.16 24.77 61.74
CA THR A 286 -17.18 25.79 61.39
C THR A 286 -17.12 26.26 59.92
N ASN A 287 -18.31 26.55 59.40
CA ASN A 287 -18.66 27.09 58.08
C ASN A 287 -18.32 28.59 57.94
N LEU A 288 -18.24 29.09 56.70
CA LEU A 288 -18.83 30.34 56.14
C LEU A 288 -18.26 30.54 54.72
N LYS A 289 -19.05 30.33 53.65
CA LYS A 289 -19.88 31.29 52.90
C LYS A 289 -19.10 32.38 52.15
N GLU A 290 -19.36 32.48 50.84
CA GLU A 290 -19.82 33.66 50.05
C GLU A 290 -19.58 33.35 48.55
N GLU A 291 -20.61 33.27 47.69
CA GLU A 291 -21.36 34.36 47.00
C GLU A 291 -20.83 34.52 45.55
N SER A 292 -21.62 34.17 44.51
CA SER A 292 -22.42 35.06 43.64
C SER A 292 -21.56 36.20 43.02
N GLU A 293 -21.42 36.38 41.70
CA GLU A 293 -22.45 36.87 40.78
C GLU A 293 -21.93 36.98 39.33
N THR A 294 -22.85 36.78 38.37
CA THR A 294 -23.07 37.53 37.10
C THR A 294 -22.05 37.55 35.94
N GLY A 295 -22.59 37.53 34.70
CA GLY A 295 -21.87 38.10 33.54
C GLY A 295 -22.17 37.53 32.14
N THR A 296 -23.37 37.76 31.63
CA THR A 296 -23.82 37.89 30.22
C THR A 296 -22.81 37.93 29.04
N GLY A 297 -22.99 36.99 28.08
CA GLY A 297 -23.00 37.18 26.60
C GLY A 297 -21.68 37.16 25.79
N PRO A 298 -21.71 37.04 24.44
CA PRO A 298 -22.51 36.15 23.57
C PRO A 298 -21.64 35.24 22.64
N LYS A 299 -22.29 34.22 22.07
CA LYS A 299 -21.80 33.32 21.01
C LYS A 299 -21.59 34.10 19.69
N LEU A 300 -20.43 33.96 19.05
CA LEU A 300 -20.20 34.43 17.68
C LEU A 300 -19.89 33.24 16.77
N ASP A 301 -20.81 33.01 15.84
CA ASP A 301 -20.72 32.15 14.67
C ASP A 301 -20.25 33.02 13.49
N PHE A 302 -19.21 32.58 12.78
CA PHE A 302 -18.77 33.20 11.52
C PHE A 302 -18.58 32.13 10.45
N SER A 303 -19.69 31.74 9.84
CA SER A 303 -19.73 31.32 8.44
C SER A 303 -19.71 32.57 7.54
N SER A 304 -18.59 32.83 6.86
CA SER A 304 -18.62 33.63 5.64
C SER A 304 -17.49 33.24 4.68
N LYS A 305 -17.90 32.55 3.63
CA LYS A 305 -17.16 32.26 2.41
C LYS A 305 -16.88 33.59 1.69
N THR A 306 -15.63 34.04 1.63
CA THR A 306 -15.23 35.20 0.86
C THR A 306 -15.21 34.86 -0.63
N LYS A 307 -16.11 35.49 -1.39
CA LYS A 307 -16.13 35.46 -2.85
C LYS A 307 -15.48 36.76 -3.34
N VAL A 308 -14.25 36.67 -3.83
CA VAL A 308 -13.59 37.76 -4.56
C VAL A 308 -14.02 37.76 -6.02
N LEU A 309 -14.09 38.96 -6.59
CA LEU A 309 -14.72 39.32 -7.84
C LEU A 309 -13.66 39.34 -8.97
N GLY A 310 -13.80 38.50 -10.00
CA GLY A 310 -12.98 38.60 -11.23
C GLY A 310 -12.49 37.32 -11.90
N GLU A 311 -13.16 36.17 -11.74
CA GLU A 311 -12.71 34.91 -12.36
C GLU A 311 -13.51 34.58 -13.63
N GLN A 312 -12.85 34.58 -14.79
CA GLN A 312 -13.42 34.06 -16.03
C GLN A 312 -13.58 32.54 -15.92
N THR A 313 -14.82 32.08 -15.78
CA THR A 313 -15.20 30.70 -15.43
C THR A 313 -15.05 29.65 -16.55
N THR A 314 -14.31 29.92 -17.63
CA THR A 314 -14.18 28.95 -18.73
C THR A 314 -12.87 28.13 -18.71
N GLU A 315 -11.79 28.63 -18.10
CA GLU A 315 -10.50 27.90 -18.05
C GLU A 315 -10.38 26.93 -16.87
N ILE A 316 -11.07 27.18 -15.75
CA ILE A 316 -10.99 26.32 -14.56
C ILE A 316 -11.74 25.01 -14.76
N GLU A 317 -12.86 25.02 -15.48
CA GLU A 317 -13.67 23.82 -15.70
C GLU A 317 -12.98 22.84 -16.67
N GLN A 318 -12.32 23.35 -17.71
CA GLN A 318 -11.50 22.52 -18.61
C GLN A 318 -10.25 22.01 -17.90
N ASN A 319 -9.52 22.86 -17.15
CA ASN A 319 -8.36 22.41 -16.39
C ASN A 319 -8.73 21.40 -15.28
N THR A 320 -9.87 21.53 -14.61
CA THR A 320 -10.31 20.55 -13.60
C THR A 320 -10.80 19.25 -14.21
N VAL A 321 -11.48 19.29 -15.36
CA VAL A 321 -11.92 18.08 -16.08
C VAL A 321 -10.71 17.35 -16.69
N ASP A 322 -9.78 18.06 -17.33
CA ASP A 322 -8.58 17.48 -17.92
C ASP A 322 -7.66 16.91 -16.83
N ASN A 323 -7.47 17.61 -15.71
CA ASN A 323 -6.75 17.06 -14.55
C ASN A 323 -7.46 15.84 -13.96
N LYS A 324 -8.81 15.83 -13.90
CA LYS A 324 -9.57 14.68 -13.40
C LYS A 324 -9.50 13.48 -14.34
N ILE A 325 -9.51 13.69 -15.66
CA ILE A 325 -9.36 12.64 -16.68
C ILE A 325 -7.93 12.10 -16.69
N GLN A 326 -6.91 12.97 -16.60
CA GLN A 326 -5.51 12.55 -16.49
C GLN A 326 -5.25 11.78 -15.20
N ASN A 327 -5.81 12.23 -14.08
CA ASN A 327 -5.71 11.53 -12.80
C ASN A 327 -6.43 10.19 -12.85
N ALA A 328 -7.65 10.12 -13.41
CA ALA A 328 -8.37 8.86 -13.60
C ALA A 328 -7.62 7.88 -14.52
N GLY A 329 -6.99 8.38 -15.60
CA GLY A 329 -6.16 7.59 -16.50
C GLY A 329 -4.91 7.05 -15.79
N LYS A 330 -4.22 7.87 -14.99
CA LYS A 330 -3.08 7.43 -14.17
C LYS A 330 -3.49 6.39 -13.12
N THR A 331 -4.63 6.58 -12.45
CA THR A 331 -5.17 5.61 -11.49
C THR A 331 -5.53 4.29 -12.17
N LEU A 332 -6.11 4.33 -13.37
CA LEU A 332 -6.45 3.13 -14.14
C LEU A 332 -5.20 2.37 -14.57
N VAL A 333 -4.20 3.05 -15.12
CA VAL A 333 -2.93 2.44 -15.53
C VAL A 333 -2.18 1.86 -14.32
N TYR A 334 -2.22 2.54 -13.17
CA TYR A 334 -1.66 2.02 -11.93
C TYR A 334 -2.37 0.76 -11.44
N PHE A 335 -3.70 0.74 -11.50
CA PHE A 335 -4.50 -0.42 -11.13
C PHE A 335 -4.20 -1.63 -12.04
N VAL A 336 -4.14 -1.41 -13.36
CA VAL A 336 -3.73 -2.42 -14.35
C VAL A 336 -2.34 -2.95 -14.02
N GLY A 337 -1.37 -2.06 -13.78
CA GLY A 337 -0.02 -2.48 -13.42
C GLY A 337 0.05 -3.36 -12.16
N ILE A 338 -0.74 -3.04 -11.13
CA ILE A 338 -0.83 -3.86 -9.91
C ILE A 338 -1.39 -5.25 -10.22
N THR A 339 -2.47 -5.34 -10.99
CA THR A 339 -3.07 -6.64 -11.31
C THR A 339 -2.12 -7.52 -12.10
N ASP A 340 -1.36 -6.95 -13.03
CA ASP A 340 -0.41 -7.68 -13.85
C ASP A 340 0.75 -8.21 -12.99
N GLN A 341 1.25 -7.40 -12.06
CA GLN A 341 2.28 -7.81 -11.10
C GLN A 341 1.81 -8.91 -10.17
N PHE A 342 0.60 -8.78 -9.62
CA PHE A 342 0.04 -9.81 -8.76
C PHE A 342 -0.05 -11.17 -9.47
N ILE A 343 -0.45 -11.18 -10.74
CA ILE A 343 -0.48 -12.41 -11.55
C ILE A 343 0.92 -12.98 -11.74
N LEU A 344 1.92 -12.14 -12.07
CA LEU A 344 3.30 -12.60 -12.21
C LEU A 344 3.89 -13.13 -10.90
N GLU A 345 3.59 -12.50 -9.76
CA GLU A 345 4.03 -12.98 -8.44
C GLU A 345 3.46 -14.37 -8.14
N ILE A 346 2.17 -14.59 -8.39
CA ILE A 346 1.55 -15.92 -8.25
C ILE A 346 2.25 -16.92 -9.17
N LEU A 347 2.46 -16.58 -10.44
CA LEU A 347 3.11 -17.47 -11.40
C LEU A 347 4.54 -17.80 -10.97
N ASN A 348 5.32 -16.81 -10.53
CA ASN A 348 6.68 -17.00 -10.04
C ASN A 348 6.73 -17.81 -8.75
N SER A 349 5.76 -17.64 -7.85
CA SER A 349 5.64 -18.45 -6.63
C SER A 349 5.38 -19.92 -6.99
N VAL A 350 4.53 -20.18 -7.98
CA VAL A 350 4.28 -21.55 -8.47
C VAL A 350 5.54 -22.14 -9.11
N THR A 351 6.29 -21.40 -9.93
CA THR A 351 7.50 -21.94 -10.56
C THR A 351 8.63 -22.20 -9.56
N ARG A 352 8.80 -21.36 -8.53
CA ARG A 352 9.81 -21.57 -7.47
C ARG A 352 9.60 -22.86 -6.67
N VAL A 353 8.35 -23.34 -6.56
CA VAL A 353 8.03 -24.64 -5.93
C VAL A 353 8.61 -25.82 -6.73
N PHE A 354 8.90 -25.63 -8.02
CA PHE A 354 9.42 -26.67 -8.92
C PHE A 354 10.91 -26.52 -9.26
N GLU A 355 11.60 -25.51 -8.71
CA GLU A 355 13.05 -25.40 -8.83
C GLU A 355 13.72 -26.31 -7.78
N PRO A 356 14.63 -27.21 -8.18
CA PRO A 356 15.41 -27.98 -7.22
C PRO A 356 16.36 -27.05 -6.46
N ASN A 357 16.32 -27.13 -5.12
CA ASN A 357 17.19 -26.39 -4.20
C ASN A 357 18.68 -26.53 -4.51
#